data_AF-A0A4U0Q3Q2-F1
#
_entry.id   AF-A0A4U0Q3Q2-F1
#
_cell.length_a   1.000
_cell.length_b   1.000
_cell.length_c   1.000
_cell.angle_alpha   90.00
_cell.angle_beta   90.00
_cell.angle_gamma   90.00
#
_symmetry.space_group_name_H-M   'P 1'
#
loop_
_entity.id
_entity.type
_entity.pdbx_description
1 polymer ?
#
loop_
_entity_poly.entity_id
_entity_poly.type
_entity_poly.pdbx_seq_one_letter_code
_entity_poly.pdbx_strand_id
1 'polypeptide(L)'
;MRGNHRIWGRQDYTEPSPLPPADLARIAACTVTPRSPDRIQPLCWHDVRVGGVLIGMVATRLAGQCCRLPGDEVGFVVTSEWNRADPMHARAILRLLDSHENYVAQVEKEP
;
A
#
# COMPACT_ATOMS: atom_id res chain seq x y z
N MET A 1 -8.93 -24.53 39.46
CA MET A 1 -7.84 -24.69 38.48
C MET A 1 -7.75 -23.41 37.66
N ARG A 2 -6.68 -22.63 37.78
CA ARG A 2 -6.46 -21.44 36.92
C ARG A 2 -5.63 -21.89 35.72
N GLY A 3 -6.19 -21.77 34.51
CA GLY A 3 -5.51 -22.15 33.27
C GLY A 3 -4.31 -21.24 33.01
N ASN A 4 -3.15 -21.84 32.74
CA ASN A 4 -1.97 -21.14 32.28
C ASN A 4 -2.16 -20.75 30.80
N HIS A 5 -2.73 -19.58 30.53
CA HIS A 5 -2.76 -19.02 29.18
C HIS A 5 -1.41 -18.36 28.89
N ARG A 6 -0.61 -19.00 28.03
CA ARG A 6 0.62 -18.41 27.51
C ARG A 6 0.23 -17.48 26.36
N ILE A 7 0.20 -16.18 26.62
CA ILE A 7 -0.03 -15.17 25.59
C ILE A 7 1.16 -15.24 24.62
N TRP A 8 0.88 -15.55 23.36
CA TRP A 8 1.86 -15.53 22.27
C TRP A 8 1.69 -14.21 21.52
N GLY A 9 2.69 -13.34 21.63
CA GLY A 9 2.70 -12.02 21.00
C GLY A 9 3.94 -11.21 21.40
N ARG A 10 4.33 -10.26 20.56
CA ARG A 10 5.34 -9.25 20.91
C ARG A 10 4.74 -8.31 21.96
N GLN A 11 5.33 -8.29 23.14
CA GLN A 11 4.94 -7.37 24.22
C GLN A 11 5.51 -5.96 24.02
N ASP A 12 6.44 -5.82 23.08
CA ASP A 12 7.13 -4.59 22.71
C ASP A 12 6.53 -3.93 21.45
N TYR A 13 5.39 -4.43 20.96
CA TYR A 13 4.73 -3.80 19.82
C TYR A 13 4.23 -2.40 20.21
N THR A 14 4.74 -1.39 19.50
CA THR A 14 4.24 -0.03 19.56
C THR A 14 3.60 0.28 18.22
N GLU A 15 2.31 0.57 18.21
CA GLU A 15 1.61 0.93 16.98
C GLU A 15 2.22 2.22 16.40
N PRO A 16 2.61 2.25 15.11
CA PRO A 16 3.16 3.46 14.50
C PRO A 16 2.18 4.62 14.56
N SER A 17 2.67 5.86 14.52
CA SER A 17 1.78 7.03 14.41
C SER A 17 0.97 6.98 13.10
N PRO A 18 -0.31 7.43 13.13
CA PRO A 18 -1.12 7.56 11.92
C PRO A 18 -0.46 8.47 10.88
N LEU A 19 -0.87 8.30 9.63
CA LEU A 19 -0.47 9.20 8.55
C LEU A 19 -0.98 10.64 8.80
N PRO A 20 -0.19 11.66 8.39
CA PRO A 20 -0.62 13.05 8.52
C PRO A 20 -1.81 13.33 7.59
N PRO A 21 -2.68 14.32 7.92
CA PRO A 21 -3.88 14.62 7.12
C PRO A 21 -3.62 14.93 5.65
N ALA A 22 -2.47 15.54 5.33
CA ALA A 22 -2.08 15.84 3.95
C ALA A 22 -1.88 14.55 3.11
N ASP A 23 -1.24 13.54 3.69
CA ASP A 23 -1.05 12.25 3.02
C ASP A 23 -2.38 11.50 2.86
N LEU A 24 -3.24 11.56 3.88
CA LEU A 24 -4.58 10.97 3.81
C LEU A 24 -5.42 11.62 2.70
N ALA A 25 -5.32 12.93 2.50
CA ALA A 25 -6.00 13.63 1.42
C ALA A 25 -5.50 13.18 0.03
N ARG A 26 -4.18 12.99 -0.13
CA ARG A 26 -3.59 12.45 -1.38
C ARG A 26 -4.09 11.04 -1.67
N ILE A 27 -4.13 10.17 -0.65
CA ILE A 27 -4.67 8.80 -0.78
C ILE A 27 -6.15 8.83 -1.15
N ALA A 28 -6.95 9.72 -0.54
CA ALA A 28 -8.38 9.83 -0.80
C ALA A 28 -8.72 10.24 -2.24
N ALA A 29 -7.78 10.90 -2.95
CA ALA A 29 -7.93 11.22 -4.37
C ALA A 29 -7.72 10.00 -5.30
N CYS A 30 -7.23 8.87 -4.77
CA CYS A 30 -7.00 7.66 -5.52
C CYS A 30 -8.25 6.78 -5.59
N THR A 31 -8.44 6.12 -6.73
CA THR A 31 -9.38 5.00 -6.85
C THR A 31 -8.64 3.69 -6.73
N VAL A 32 -9.08 2.82 -5.83
CA VAL A 32 -8.52 1.48 -5.62
C VAL A 32 -9.55 0.45 -6.04
N THR A 33 -9.24 -0.33 -7.08
CA THR A 33 -10.16 -1.33 -7.64
C THR A 33 -9.57 -2.72 -7.48
N PRO A 34 -10.27 -3.67 -6.82
CA PRO A 34 -9.80 -5.05 -6.81
C PRO A 34 -9.74 -5.57 -8.24
N ARG A 35 -8.61 -6.15 -8.65
CA ARG A 35 -8.64 -7.00 -9.84
C ARG A 35 -9.45 -8.23 -9.50
N SER A 36 -10.37 -8.62 -10.39
CA SER A 36 -11.08 -9.90 -10.28
C SER A 36 -10.07 -10.99 -9.91
N PRO A 37 -10.39 -11.87 -8.96
CA PRO A 37 -9.47 -12.91 -8.52
C PRO A 37 -9.12 -13.78 -9.73
N ASP A 38 -7.93 -13.58 -10.28
CA ASP A 38 -7.34 -14.55 -11.17
C ASP A 38 -7.08 -15.79 -10.32
N ARG A 39 -7.83 -16.87 -10.59
CA ARG A 39 -7.74 -18.12 -9.80
C ARG A 39 -6.33 -18.72 -9.83
N ILE A 40 -5.47 -18.27 -10.75
CA ILE A 40 -4.09 -18.73 -10.93
C ILE A 40 -3.10 -17.86 -10.15
N GLN A 41 -3.46 -16.60 -9.83
CA GLN A 41 -2.64 -15.68 -9.04
C GLN A 41 -3.41 -15.24 -7.77
N PRO A 42 -3.31 -16.00 -6.65
CA PRO A 42 -4.02 -15.70 -5.40
C PRO A 42 -3.52 -14.43 -4.69
N LEU A 43 -2.60 -13.69 -5.31
CA LEU A 43 -2.06 -12.45 -4.81
C LEU A 43 -3.05 -11.35 -5.21
N CYS A 44 -4.06 -11.11 -4.36
CA CYS A 44 -5.10 -10.10 -4.60
C CYS A 44 -4.50 -8.69 -4.72
N TRP A 45 -4.05 -8.34 -5.93
CA TRP A 45 -3.61 -7.02 -6.30
C TRP A 45 -4.80 -6.14 -6.60
N HIS A 46 -4.70 -4.88 -6.20
CA HIS A 46 -5.69 -3.84 -6.45
C HIS A 46 -5.05 -2.79 -7.34
N ASP A 47 -5.73 -2.43 -8.43
CA ASP A 47 -5.30 -1.35 -9.31
C ASP A 47 -5.48 -0.02 -8.59
N VAL A 48 -4.47 0.84 -8.64
CA VAL A 48 -4.51 2.19 -8.07
C VAL A 48 -4.49 3.20 -9.20
N ARG A 49 -5.49 4.08 -9.24
CA ARG A 49 -5.65 5.12 -10.25
C ARG A 49 -5.75 6.51 -9.64
N VAL A 50 -5.20 7.51 -10.33
CA VAL A 50 -5.34 8.94 -10.02
C VAL A 50 -5.88 9.64 -11.26
N GLY A 51 -7.00 10.35 -11.13
CA GLY A 51 -7.63 10.99 -12.30
C GLY A 51 -7.95 10.02 -13.44
N GLY A 52 -8.19 8.73 -13.15
CA GLY A 52 -8.41 7.68 -14.13
C GLY A 52 -7.14 7.03 -14.71
N VAL A 53 -5.95 7.59 -14.48
CA VAL A 53 -4.66 7.04 -14.93
C VAL A 53 -4.19 5.96 -13.97
N LEU A 54 -3.77 4.80 -14.49
CA LEU A 54 -3.18 3.71 -13.69
C LEU A 54 -1.77 4.10 -13.25
N ILE A 55 -1.56 4.24 -11.94
CA ILE A 55 -0.25 4.59 -11.36
C ILE A 55 0.47 3.39 -10.75
N GLY A 56 -0.19 2.24 -10.66
CA GLY A 56 0.40 0.99 -10.17
C GLY A 56 -0.63 0.08 -9.53
N MET A 57 -0.13 -0.87 -8.74
CA MET A 57 -0.95 -1.84 -8.03
C MET A 57 -0.50 -1.97 -6.58
N VAL A 58 -1.43 -2.31 -5.69
CA VAL A 58 -1.15 -2.53 -4.26
C VAL A 58 -1.72 -3.84 -3.76
N ALA A 59 -1.10 -4.40 -2.73
CA ALA A 59 -1.58 -5.58 -2.03
C ALA A 59 -1.14 -5.54 -0.57
N THR A 60 -1.85 -6.26 0.29
CA THR A 60 -1.36 -6.59 1.64
C THR A 60 -1.06 -8.07 1.68
N ARG A 61 0.14 -8.42 2.14
CA ARG A 61 0.67 -9.78 2.23
C ARG A 61 1.19 -10.05 3.64
N LEU A 62 1.68 -11.26 3.88
CA LEU A 62 2.30 -11.64 5.16
C LEU A 62 3.47 -10.71 5.55
N ALA A 63 4.24 -10.22 4.58
CA ALA A 63 5.35 -9.30 4.80
C ALA A 63 4.91 -7.83 4.93
N GLY A 64 3.62 -7.55 4.82
CA GLY A 64 3.04 -6.21 4.93
C GLY A 64 2.45 -5.65 3.64
N GLN A 65 2.41 -4.33 3.54
CA GLN A 65 1.90 -3.63 2.36
C GLN A 65 2.95 -3.63 1.25
N CYS A 66 2.51 -3.96 0.03
CA CYS A 66 3.34 -4.05 -1.16
C CYS A 66 2.77 -3.18 -2.28
N CYS A 67 3.64 -2.73 -3.18
CA CYS A 67 3.22 -2.12 -4.43
C CYS A 67 4.00 -2.65 -5.65
N ARG A 68 3.44 -2.38 -6.83
CA ARG A 68 4.02 -2.61 -8.16
C ARG A 68 3.82 -1.36 -9.00
N LEU A 69 4.85 -0.94 -9.72
CA LEU A 69 4.73 0.10 -10.73
C LEU A 69 4.07 -0.45 -12.00
N PRO A 70 3.49 0.38 -12.86
CA PRO A 70 2.96 -0.05 -14.15
C PRO A 70 4.06 -0.71 -14.98
N GLY A 71 3.79 -1.91 -15.50
CA GLY A 71 4.77 -2.69 -16.28
C GLY A 71 5.76 -3.51 -15.46
N ASP A 72 5.77 -3.37 -14.13
CA ASP A 72 6.61 -4.19 -13.25
C ASP A 72 5.90 -5.50 -12.85
N GLU A 73 6.55 -6.62 -13.12
CA GLU A 73 6.04 -7.94 -12.73
C GLU A 73 6.39 -8.28 -11.27
N VAL A 74 7.44 -7.67 -10.72
CA VAL A 74 7.94 -7.96 -9.38
C VAL A 74 7.46 -6.86 -8.43
N GLY A 75 6.63 -7.24 -7.45
CA GLY A 75 6.22 -6.30 -6.41
C GLY A 75 7.27 -6.19 -5.33
N PHE A 76 7.38 -5.03 -4.70
CA PHE A 76 8.25 -4.83 -3.55
C PHE A 76 7.45 -4.48 -2.29
N VAL A 77 8.03 -4.79 -1.13
CA VAL A 77 7.46 -4.49 0.18
C VAL A 77 7.74 -3.03 0.52
N VAL A 78 6.70 -2.32 0.95
CA VAL A 78 6.78 -0.91 1.38
C VAL A 78 6.93 -0.82 2.89
N THR A 79 6.08 -1.54 3.63
CA THR A 79 6.19 -1.60 5.10
C THR A 79 5.50 -2.84 5.65
N SER A 80 6.05 -3.40 6.73
CA SER A 80 5.43 -4.46 7.55
C SER A 80 4.62 -3.91 8.71
N GLU A 81 4.79 -2.63 9.07
CA GLU A 81 4.13 -1.98 10.20
C GLU A 81 3.37 -0.73 9.73
N TRP A 82 2.12 -0.57 10.15
CA TRP A 82 1.30 0.60 9.88
C TRP A 82 0.27 0.79 10.98
N ASN A 83 -0.26 2.01 11.08
CA ASN A 83 -1.33 2.30 12.02
C ASN A 83 -2.65 1.75 11.48
N ARG A 84 -3.45 1.09 12.32
CA ARG A 84 -4.75 0.52 11.92
C ARG A 84 -5.81 1.57 11.55
N ALA A 85 -5.63 2.83 11.94
CA ALA A 85 -6.49 3.93 11.54
C ALA A 85 -6.20 4.43 10.12
N ASP A 86 -5.04 4.08 9.55
CA ASP A 86 -4.72 4.42 8.16
C ASP A 86 -5.63 3.62 7.20
N PRO A 87 -6.01 4.19 6.05
CA PRO A 87 -6.73 3.46 5.01
C PRO A 87 -5.99 2.19 4.57
N MET A 88 -6.74 1.21 4.06
CA MET A 88 -6.15 -0.01 3.50
C MET A 88 -5.15 0.34 2.39
N HIS A 89 -3.97 -0.27 2.45
CA HIS A 89 -2.84 -0.02 1.53
C HIS A 89 -2.27 1.41 1.54
N ALA A 90 -2.62 2.26 2.50
CA ALA A 90 -2.26 3.69 2.49
C ALA A 90 -0.78 3.97 2.22
N ARG A 91 0.14 3.25 2.89
CA ARG A 91 1.59 3.43 2.75
C ARG A 91 2.06 3.01 1.36
N ALA A 92 1.51 1.92 0.84
CA ALA A 92 1.81 1.47 -0.52
C ALA A 92 1.25 2.41 -1.60
N ILE A 93 0.07 2.99 -1.39
CA ILE A 93 -0.53 4.00 -2.27
C ILE A 93 0.32 5.27 -2.29
N LEU A 94 0.75 5.78 -1.12
CA LEU A 94 1.64 6.94 -1.04
C LEU A 94 2.95 6.70 -1.80
N ARG A 95 3.53 5.51 -1.67
CA ARG A 95 4.75 5.17 -2.42
C ARG A 95 4.52 5.25 -3.93
N LEU A 96 3.37 4.80 -4.43
CA LEU A 96 3.02 4.91 -5.85
C LEU A 96 2.81 6.36 -6.28
N LEU A 97 2.15 7.17 -5.45
CA LEU A 97 1.94 8.60 -5.70
C LEU A 97 3.28 9.34 -5.81
N ASP A 98 4.18 9.14 -4.86
CA ASP A 98 5.50 9.77 -4.88
C ASP A 98 6.29 9.34 -6.13
N SER A 99 6.22 8.06 -6.52
CA SER A 99 6.86 7.58 -7.75
C SER A 99 6.25 8.19 -9.01
N HIS A 100 4.93 8.33 -9.06
CA HIS A 100 4.22 8.92 -10.19
C HIS A 100 4.53 10.42 -10.35
N GLU A 101 4.50 11.19 -9.26
CA GLU A 101 4.85 12.61 -9.26
C GLU A 101 6.28 12.84 -9.74
N ASN A 102 7.23 12.01 -9.31
CA ASN A 102 8.61 12.07 -9.78
C ASN A 102 8.73 11.78 -11.27
N TYR A 103 7.98 10.81 -11.79
CA TYR A 103 7.98 10.49 -13.23
C TYR A 103 7.39 11.64 -14.06
N VAL A 104 6.25 12.20 -13.66
CA VAL A 104 5.62 13.34 -14.35
C VAL A 104 6.58 14.54 -14.37
N ALA A 105 7.22 14.85 -13.24
CA ALA A 105 8.17 15.94 -13.13
C ALA A 105 9.45 15.74 -13.96
N GLN A 106 9.79 14.50 -14.36
CA GLN A 106 10.89 14.21 -15.28
C GLN A 106 10.48 14.41 -16.73
N VAL A 107 9.31 13.90 -17.12
CA VAL A 107 8.78 14.01 -18.49
C VAL A 107 8.53 15.48 -18.87
N GLU A 108 8.02 16.30 -17.96
CA GLU A 108 7.78 17.73 -18.22
C GLU A 108 9.07 18.56 -18.38
N LYS A 109 10.24 17.99 -18.05
CA LYS A 109 11.54 18.66 -18.19
C LYS A 109 12.30 18.28 -19.47
N GLU A 110 11.83 17.31 -20.24
CA GLU A 110 12.40 16.99 -21.56
C GLU A 110 11.72 17.84 -22.65
N PRO A 111 12.47 18.69 -23.38
CA PRO A 111 11.94 19.57 -24.42
C PRO A 111 11.57 18.87 -25.73
#